data_AF-A0A507BVQ0-F1
#
_entry.id   AF-A0A507BVQ0-F1
#
_cell.length_a   1.000
_cell.length_b   1.000
_cell.length_c   1.000
_cell.angle_alpha   90.00
_cell.angle_beta   90.00
_cell.angle_gamma   90.00
#
_symmetry.space_group_name_H-M   'P 1'
#
loop_
_entity.id
_entity.type
_entity.pdbx_description
1 polymer ?
#
loop_
_entity_poly.entity_id
_entity_poly.type
_entity_poly.pdbx_seq_one_letter_code
_entity_poly.pdbx_strand_id
1 'polypeptide(L)'
;MAFLYDYFELQTWTGRQVARRDTTRLIVVSPDLSRNQYPVLYRSDRLPYNCERITAMSSLAEGVLISSPNALIHDQSSTPGIALAVNGYYGVESESPQPPSFELAGPQTWILDNPLYRSANVSNFEKM
;
A
#
# COMPACT_ATOMS: atom_id res chain seq x y z
N MET A 1 -9.62 3.30 15.94
CA MET A 1 -8.19 2.94 15.95
C MET A 1 -7.93 1.99 14.79
N ALA A 2 -6.77 2.08 14.14
CA ALA A 2 -6.39 1.22 13.03
C ALA A 2 -5.05 0.55 13.34
N PHE A 3 -4.90 -0.73 12.96
CA PHE A 3 -3.70 -1.52 13.19
C PHE A 3 -3.31 -2.24 11.90
N LEU A 4 -2.04 -2.08 11.52
CA LEU A 4 -1.41 -2.79 10.42
C LEU A 4 -0.58 -3.93 11.00
N TYR A 5 -0.78 -5.16 10.53
CA TYR A 5 -0.12 -6.34 11.07
C TYR A 5 0.05 -7.44 10.02
N ASP A 6 1.06 -8.29 10.20
CA ASP A 6 1.21 -9.53 9.43
C ASP A 6 0.36 -10.65 10.04
N TYR A 7 -0.28 -11.45 9.18
CA TYR A 7 -1.09 -12.58 9.68
C TYR A 7 -0.31 -13.88 9.91
N PHE A 8 0.92 -13.98 9.40
CA PHE A 8 1.77 -15.15 9.61
C PHE A 8 2.60 -15.01 10.89
N GLU A 9 2.84 -16.14 11.56
CA GLU A 9 3.74 -16.21 12.73
C GLU A 9 5.18 -15.80 12.40
N LEU A 10 5.57 -15.90 11.12
CA LEU A 10 6.89 -15.54 10.62
C LEU A 10 6.73 -14.48 9.53
N GLN A 11 7.26 -13.29 9.84
CA GLN A 11 7.35 -12.16 8.91
C GLN A 11 8.03 -12.59 7.59
N THR A 12 7.51 -12.10 6.47
CA THR A 12 8.10 -12.35 5.15
C THR A 12 9.12 -11.26 4.80
N TRP A 13 9.88 -11.47 3.73
CA TRP A 13 10.87 -10.52 3.23
C TRP A 13 10.98 -10.65 1.71
N THR A 14 11.71 -9.72 1.07
CA THR A 14 11.74 -9.59 -0.40
C THR A 14 12.20 -10.84 -1.15
N GLY A 15 13.12 -11.63 -0.59
CA GLY A 15 13.56 -12.88 -1.24
C GLY A 15 12.61 -14.07 -1.05
N ARG A 16 11.59 -13.96 -0.19
CA ARG A 16 10.61 -15.03 0.06
C ARG A 16 9.25 -14.77 -0.62
N GLN A 17 9.17 -13.76 -1.48
CA GLN A 17 7.92 -13.38 -2.14
C GLN A 17 7.32 -14.50 -3.00
N VAL A 18 8.09 -15.44 -3.54
CA VAL A 18 7.52 -16.56 -4.31
C VAL A 18 6.67 -17.48 -3.43
N ALA A 19 7.03 -17.62 -2.16
CA ALA A 19 6.34 -18.52 -1.24
C ALA A 19 5.25 -17.80 -0.41
N ARG A 20 5.42 -16.50 -0.15
CA ARG A 20 4.52 -15.70 0.71
C ARG A 20 4.41 -14.28 0.17
N ARG A 21 3.31 -14.00 -0.52
CA ARG A 21 2.88 -12.66 -0.95
C ARG A 21 1.73 -12.18 -0.10
N ASP A 22 1.53 -10.86 -0.12
CA ASP A 22 0.33 -10.21 0.41
C ASP A 22 0.01 -10.63 1.86
N THR A 23 1.02 -10.54 2.73
CA THR A 23 0.96 -11.03 4.11
C THR A 23 0.41 -10.02 5.11
N THR A 24 0.30 -8.75 4.71
CA THR A 24 -0.12 -7.69 5.60
C THR A 24 -1.64 -7.55 5.62
N ARG A 25 -2.18 -7.13 6.76
CA ARG A 25 -3.60 -6.86 6.98
C ARG A 25 -3.78 -5.56 7.73
N LEU A 26 -4.90 -4.89 7.44
CA LEU A 26 -5.39 -3.75 8.21
C LEU A 26 -6.63 -4.17 8.97
N ILE A 27 -6.70 -3.80 10.26
CA ILE A 27 -7.92 -3.91 11.06
C ILE A 27 -8.26 -2.56 11.67
N VAL A 28 -9.51 -2.16 11.52
CA VAL A 28 -10.04 -0.94 12.13
C VAL A 28 -11.02 -1.31 13.23
N VAL A 29 -10.75 -0.81 14.42
CA VAL A 29 -11.48 -1.13 15.66
C VAL A 29 -12.03 0.16 16.26
N SER A 30 -13.31 0.13 16.67
CA SER A 30 -13.93 1.20 17.43
C SER A 30 -13.93 0.83 18.91
N PRO A 31 -13.13 1.49 19.77
CA PRO A 31 -13.14 1.22 21.20
C PRO A 31 -14.32 1.92 21.89
N ASP A 32 -15.24 1.15 22.49
CA ASP A 32 -16.23 1.64 23.44
C ASP A 32 -15.71 1.42 24.87
N LEU A 33 -15.15 2.48 25.45
CA LEU A 33 -14.59 2.47 26.80
C LEU A 33 -15.66 2.36 27.89
N SER A 34 -16.91 2.75 27.61
CA SER A 34 -18.00 2.69 28.59
C SER A 34 -18.46 1.25 28.80
N ARG A 35 -18.48 0.46 27.73
CA ARG A 35 -18.90 -0.95 27.74
C ARG A 35 -17.74 -1.93 27.76
N ASN A 36 -16.49 -1.45 27.72
CA ASN A 36 -15.28 -2.25 27.57
C ASN A 36 -15.37 -3.22 26.37
N GLN A 37 -15.91 -2.73 25.26
CA GLN A 37 -16.10 -3.47 24.03
C GLN A 37 -15.28 -2.86 22.90
N TYR A 38 -14.73 -3.72 22.04
CA TYR A 38 -13.84 -3.32 20.97
C TYR A 38 -14.30 -3.90 19.62
N PRO A 39 -15.50 -3.52 19.13
CA PRO A 39 -15.99 -3.99 17.85
C PRO A 39 -15.05 -3.64 16.69
N VAL A 40 -14.88 -4.60 15.79
CA VAL A 40 -14.16 -4.41 14.53
C VAL A 40 -15.11 -3.77 13.53
N LEU A 41 -14.74 -2.61 12.99
CA LEU A 41 -15.52 -1.90 11.98
C LEU A 41 -15.36 -2.58 10.61
N TYR A 42 -14.11 -2.71 10.16
CA TYR A 42 -13.77 -3.41 8.92
C TYR A 42 -12.34 -3.94 8.97
N ARG A 43 -12.03 -4.79 7.99
CA ARG A 43 -10.72 -5.40 7.79
C ARG A 43 -10.39 -5.39 6.31
N SER A 44 -9.11 -5.19 6.02
CA SER A 44 -8.58 -5.30 4.67
C SER A 44 -7.45 -6.32 4.69
N ASP A 45 -7.66 -7.40 3.96
CA ASP A 45 -6.75 -8.54 3.88
C ASP A 45 -5.95 -8.49 2.58
N ARG A 46 -4.84 -9.23 2.53
CA ARG A 46 -4.00 -9.38 1.33
C ARG A 46 -3.39 -8.05 0.86
N LEU A 47 -2.96 -7.22 1.80
CA LEU A 47 -2.16 -6.04 1.49
C LEU A 47 -0.70 -6.46 1.22
N PRO A 48 0.05 -5.71 0.39
CA PRO A 48 1.46 -5.97 0.14
C PRO A 48 2.26 -6.19 1.43
N TYR A 49 3.20 -7.14 1.39
CA TYR A 49 3.99 -7.50 2.57
C TYR A 49 4.86 -6.37 3.14
N ASN A 50 5.19 -5.39 2.30
CA ASN A 50 6.06 -4.25 2.61
C ASN A 50 5.26 -3.01 3.02
N CYS A 51 4.02 -3.14 3.46
CA CYS A 51 3.32 -2.03 4.08
C CYS A 51 3.95 -1.72 5.45
N GLU A 52 4.45 -0.50 5.63
CA GLU A 52 5.25 -0.13 6.81
C GLU A 52 4.53 0.82 7.76
N ARG A 53 3.69 1.71 7.22
CA ARG A 53 3.07 2.78 7.99
C ARG A 53 1.63 2.99 7.58
N ILE A 54 0.81 3.37 8.56
CA ILE A 54 -0.53 3.91 8.36
C ILE A 54 -0.58 5.36 8.82
N THR A 55 -1.29 6.19 8.08
CA THR A 55 -1.53 7.59 8.38
C THR A 55 -3.04 7.83 8.36
N ALA A 56 -3.54 8.46 9.42
CA ALA A 56 -4.94 8.85 9.48
C ALA A 56 -5.21 9.97 8.47
N MET A 57 -6.29 9.84 7.70
CA MET A 57 -6.71 10.88 6.77
C MET A 57 -7.48 11.98 7.51
N SER A 58 -7.47 13.19 6.94
CA SER A 58 -8.18 14.36 7.48
C SER A 58 -9.70 14.19 7.41
N SER A 59 -10.47 14.98 8.16
CA SER A 59 -11.94 14.91 8.19
C SER A 59 -12.64 15.06 6.83
N LEU A 60 -11.95 15.57 5.82
CA LEU A 60 -12.46 15.71 4.45
C LEU A 60 -12.33 14.43 3.61
N ALA A 61 -11.46 13.49 4.01
CA ALA A 61 -11.24 12.22 3.34
C ALA A 61 -11.32 11.09 4.38
N GLU A 62 -12.37 10.30 4.30
CA GLU A 62 -12.56 9.17 5.22
C GLU A 62 -11.55 8.06 4.90
N GLY A 63 -10.98 7.45 5.95
CA GLY A 63 -10.15 6.25 5.80
C GLY A 63 -8.73 6.39 6.35
N VAL A 64 -7.87 5.51 5.85
CA VAL A 64 -6.48 5.36 6.26
C VAL A 64 -5.62 5.30 5.00
N LEU A 65 -4.53 6.07 5.00
CA LEU A 65 -3.48 5.96 3.99
C LEU A 65 -2.41 5.00 4.48
N ILE A 66 -2.24 3.89 3.76
CA ILE A 66 -1.21 2.89 3.99
C ILE A 66 -0.04 3.20 3.05
N SER A 67 1.16 3.33 3.62
CA SER A 67 2.39 3.58 2.88
C SER A 67 3.22 2.29 2.80
N SER A 68 3.62 1.95 1.58
CA SER A 68 4.62 0.94 1.28
C SER A 68 5.72 1.55 0.39
N PRO A 69 6.91 0.93 0.31
CA PRO A 69 7.97 1.38 -0.60
C PRO A 69 7.56 1.48 -2.06
N ASN A 70 6.56 0.71 -2.50
CA ASN A 70 6.21 0.55 -3.91
C ASN A 70 4.80 1.04 -4.26
N ALA A 71 3.95 1.29 -3.26
CA ALA A 71 2.65 1.93 -3.46
C ALA A 71 2.15 2.72 -2.25
N LEU A 72 1.28 3.69 -2.55
CA LEU A 72 0.40 4.34 -1.60
C LEU A 72 -1.01 3.77 -1.75
N ILE A 73 -1.59 3.28 -0.66
CA ILE A 73 -2.90 2.62 -0.69
C ILE A 73 -3.86 3.41 0.21
N HIS A 74 -4.93 3.93 -0.37
CA HIS A 74 -6.02 4.56 0.37
C HIS A 74 -7.10 3.51 0.64
N ASP A 75 -7.40 3.28 1.92
CA ASP A 75 -8.37 2.26 2.34
C ASP A 75 -9.46 2.85 3.24
N GLN A 76 -10.71 2.46 2.99
CA GLN A 76 -11.88 2.97 3.71
C GLN A 76 -13.00 1.92 3.77
N SER A 77 -13.93 2.10 4.72
CA SER A 77 -15.00 1.10 4.96
C SER A 77 -16.04 1.02 3.84
N SER A 78 -16.25 2.11 3.11
CA SER A 78 -17.41 2.30 2.23
C SER A 78 -17.12 1.98 0.76
N THR A 79 -15.84 2.06 0.34
CA THR A 79 -15.43 1.80 -1.04
C THR A 79 -14.26 0.82 -1.06
N PRO A 80 -14.08 0.08 -2.17
CA PRO A 80 -12.84 -0.65 -2.40
C PRO A 80 -11.62 0.28 -2.26
N GLY A 81 -10.56 -0.22 -1.63
CA GLY A 81 -9.31 0.50 -1.49
C GLY A 81 -8.69 0.82 -2.86
N ILE A 82 -8.05 1.98 -2.97
CA ILE A 82 -7.38 2.45 -4.18
C ILE A 82 -5.88 2.43 -3.92
N ALA A 83 -5.13 1.77 -4.80
CA ALA A 83 -3.67 1.79 -4.77
C ALA A 83 -3.10 2.70 -5.87
N LEU A 84 -1.99 3.36 -5.56
CA LEU A 84 -1.17 4.12 -6.48
C LEU A 84 0.25 3.55 -6.44
N ALA A 85 0.67 2.93 -7.54
CA ALA A 85 2.07 2.49 -7.70
C ALA A 85 3.00 3.72 -7.75
N VAL A 86 4.06 3.69 -6.95
CA VAL A 86 5.11 4.73 -6.97
C VAL A 86 6.36 4.29 -7.74
N ASN A 87 6.46 3.01 -8.10
CA ASN A 87 7.51 2.46 -8.95
C ASN A 87 7.05 1.19 -9.68
N GLY A 88 7.92 0.63 -10.53
CA GLY A 88 7.62 -0.54 -11.37
C GLY A 88 7.66 -1.90 -10.66
N TYR A 89 7.96 -1.96 -9.37
CA TYR A 89 7.92 -3.22 -8.61
C TYR A 89 6.50 -3.54 -8.10
N TYR A 90 5.64 -2.54 -7.98
CA TYR A 90 4.24 -2.76 -7.65
C TYR A 90 3.55 -3.60 -8.72
N GLY A 91 2.88 -4.68 -8.29
CA GLY A 91 2.27 -5.69 -9.16
C GLY A 91 3.20 -6.88 -9.51
N VAL A 92 4.51 -6.78 -9.28
CA VAL A 92 5.42 -7.94 -9.32
C VAL A 92 5.42 -8.67 -7.98
N GLU A 93 5.36 -7.90 -6.89
CA GLU A 93 5.40 -8.39 -5.51
C GLU A 93 4.03 -8.68 -4.88
N SER A 94 2.96 -8.17 -5.48
CA SER A 94 1.62 -8.19 -4.92
C SER A 94 0.60 -8.58 -5.99
N GLU A 95 -0.37 -9.40 -5.61
CA GLU A 95 -1.55 -9.75 -6.43
C GLU A 95 -2.71 -8.78 -6.19
N SER A 96 -2.49 -7.73 -5.38
CA SER A 96 -3.43 -6.63 -5.14
C SER A 96 -3.92 -6.03 -6.47
N PRO A 97 -5.16 -5.52 -6.54
CA PRO A 97 -5.69 -4.92 -7.76
C PRO A 97 -4.70 -3.94 -8.36
N GLN A 98 -4.44 -4.11 -9.66
CA GLN A 98 -3.60 -3.17 -10.38
C GLN A 98 -4.17 -1.77 -10.19
N PRO A 99 -3.30 -0.79 -9.94
CA PRO A 99 -3.75 0.58 -9.80
C PRO A 99 -4.44 0.99 -11.11
N PRO A 100 -5.41 1.91 -11.09
CA PRO A 100 -6.03 2.40 -12.31
C PRO A 100 -4.95 2.78 -13.33
N SER A 101 -5.16 2.40 -14.60
CA SER A 101 -4.18 2.55 -15.66
C SER A 101 -3.69 4.00 -15.75
N PHE A 102 -2.39 4.15 -16.00
CA PHE A 102 -1.67 5.42 -16.13
C PHE A 102 -2.36 6.45 -17.04
N GLU A 103 -3.12 5.99 -18.04
CA GLU A 103 -3.88 6.82 -18.97
C GLU A 103 -5.01 7.62 -18.30
N LEU A 104 -5.58 7.15 -17.18
CA LEU A 104 -6.58 7.91 -16.42
C LEU A 104 -5.98 9.02 -15.56
N ALA A 105 -4.68 8.98 -15.27
CA ALA A 105 -4.00 9.95 -14.40
C ALA A 105 -3.60 11.26 -15.12
N GLY A 106 -3.98 11.41 -16.39
CA GLY A 106 -3.60 12.52 -17.26
C GLY A 106 -2.15 12.41 -17.78
N PRO A 107 -1.71 13.34 -18.67
CA PRO A 107 -0.34 13.35 -19.17
C PRO A 107 0.64 13.62 -18.02
N GLN A 108 1.37 12.59 -17.57
CA GLN A 108 2.39 12.73 -16.53
C GLN A 108 3.72 13.24 -17.13
N THR A 109 3.70 14.42 -17.76
CA THR A 109 4.91 15.07 -18.27
C THR A 109 5.91 15.35 -17.15
N TRP A 110 5.45 15.48 -15.90
CA TRP A 110 6.29 15.69 -14.72
C TRP A 110 7.27 14.55 -14.43
N ILE A 111 6.99 13.29 -14.85
CA ILE A 111 7.95 12.18 -14.70
C ILE A 111 9.13 12.35 -15.65
N LEU A 112 8.90 12.86 -16.86
CA LEU A 112 9.96 13.14 -17.83
C LEU A 112 10.85 14.30 -17.37
N ASP A 113 10.26 15.26 -16.65
CA ASP A 113 10.99 16.39 -16.05
C ASP A 113 11.65 16.04 -14.72
N ASN A 114 11.34 14.87 -14.13
CA ASN A 114 11.87 14.48 -12.85
C ASN A 114 13.37 14.15 -12.96
N PRO A 115 14.25 14.91 -12.27
CA PRO A 115 15.69 14.73 -12.36
C PRO A 115 16.15 13.34 -11.92
N LEU A 116 15.41 12.64 -11.06
CA LEU A 116 15.76 11.28 -10.62
C LEU A 116 15.58 10.22 -11.70
N TYR A 117 14.69 10.45 -12.67
CA TYR A 117 14.41 9.51 -13.76
C TYR A 117 15.13 9.86 -15.07
N ARG A 118 16.03 10.86 -15.05
CA ARG A 118 16.92 11.12 -16.20
C ARG A 118 17.83 9.91 -16.42
N SER A 119 18.02 9.53 -17.67
CA SER A 119 18.91 8.43 -18.08
C SER A 119 20.35 8.57 -17.57
N ALA A 120 20.81 9.79 -17.27
CA ALA A 120 22.10 10.04 -16.63
C ALA A 120 22.18 9.62 -15.16
N ASN A 121 21.04 9.56 -14.46
CA ASN A 121 20.93 9.28 -13.03
C ASN A 121 20.37 7.89 -12.73
N VAL A 122 19.80 7.21 -13.73
CA VAL A 122 19.36 5.82 -13.63
C VAL A 122 20.53 4.91 -14.00
N SER A 123 21.14 4.29 -12.99
CA SER A 123 22.14 3.23 -13.20
C SER A 123 21.49 2.05 -13.94
N ASN A 124 21.95 1.76 -15.14
CA ASN A 124 21.45 0.64 -15.93
C ASN A 124 22.17 -0.66 -15.50
N PHE A 125 21.45 -1.57 -14.87
CA PHE A 125 21.98 -2.85 -14.41
C PHE A 125 22.36 -3.81 -15.55
N GLU A 126 21.88 -3.59 -16.78
CA GLU A 126 22.28 -4.37 -17.95
C GLU A 126 23.61 -3.92 -18.57
N LYS A 127 24.20 -2.83 -18.08
CA LYS A 127 25.52 -2.34 -18.51
C LYS A 127 26.66 -2.67 -17.54
N MET A 128 26.43 -3.59 -16.61
CA MET A 128 27.48 -4.15 -15.73
C MET A 128 28.01 -5.48 -16.26
#